data_AF-A0A0T5YXE0-F1
#
_entry.id   AF-A0A0T5YXE0-F1
#
_cell.length_a   1.000
_cell.length_b   1.000
_cell.length_c   1.000
_cell.angle_alpha   90.00
_cell.angle_beta   90.00
_cell.angle_gamma   90.00
#
_symmetry.space_group_name_H-M   'P 1'
#
loop_
_entity.id
_entity.type
_entity.pdbx_description
1 polymer ?
#
loop_
_entity_poly.entity_id
_entity_poly.type
_entity_poly.pdbx_seq_one_letter_code
_entity_poly.pdbx_strand_id
1 'polypeptide(L)'
;MATKYYLPEDHTPLPPKSADVMTTCCDYCIVACGYKIYRWPVGAPDGGPKASENAFNTDFPSGPLQAWVAPTQHNVVMHKGRPHNVVIIPDKDSKVVNVGGDSSIRGGCIAQKCYNPDKPTNRQTDKPTNRQTDKPTNRQTDQRPPDLAPGADQRYSAAGELGLRP
;
A
#
# COMPACT_ATOMS: atom_id res chain seq x y z
N MET A 1 16.80 18.84 -11.07
CA MET A 1 17.82 17.88 -10.61
C MET A 1 17.49 17.50 -9.17
N ALA A 2 16.74 16.41 -8.97
CA ALA A 2 16.55 15.79 -7.66
C ALA A 2 17.36 14.48 -7.67
N THR A 3 18.04 14.18 -6.57
CA THR A 3 18.86 12.97 -6.40
C THR A 3 17.99 11.70 -6.47
N LYS A 4 18.59 10.53 -6.69
CA LYS A 4 17.94 9.20 -6.82
C LYS A 4 17.22 8.71 -5.53
N TYR A 5 16.92 9.60 -4.58
CA TYR A 5 16.37 9.28 -3.26
C TYR A 5 14.91 9.72 -3.16
N TYR A 6 14.11 8.91 -2.48
CA TYR A 6 12.72 9.24 -2.14
C TYR A 6 12.70 10.44 -1.18
N LEU A 7 12.09 11.54 -1.61
CA LEU A 7 11.77 12.67 -0.75
C LEU A 7 10.38 12.43 -0.16
N PRO A 8 10.24 12.24 1.16
CA PRO A 8 8.93 12.08 1.77
C PRO A 8 8.10 13.35 1.62
N GLU A 9 6.79 13.17 1.41
CA GLU A 9 5.83 14.27 1.46
C GLU A 9 5.85 14.91 2.85
N ASP A 10 5.88 16.24 2.91
CA ASP A 10 5.90 17.04 4.14
C ASP A 10 4.49 17.46 4.60
N HIS A 11 3.48 17.16 3.80
CA HIS A 11 2.09 17.46 4.05
C HIS A 11 1.19 16.32 3.61
N THR A 12 0.10 16.09 4.34
CA THR A 12 -0.95 15.15 3.95
C THR A 12 -2.31 15.77 4.23
N PRO A 13 -3.26 15.75 3.28
CA PRO A 13 -4.51 16.46 3.45
C PRO A 13 -5.38 15.79 4.52
N LEU A 14 -6.04 16.61 5.34
CA LEU A 14 -7.02 16.12 6.31
C LEU A 14 -8.35 15.84 5.59
N PRO A 15 -9.07 14.77 5.95
CA PRO A 15 -10.40 14.54 5.43
C PRO A 15 -11.37 15.63 5.92
N PRO A 16 -12.15 16.28 5.04
CA PRO A 16 -13.18 17.23 5.45
C PRO A 16 -14.36 16.52 6.08
N LYS A 17 -15.20 17.23 6.84
CA LYS A 17 -16.43 16.65 7.44
C LYS A 17 -17.43 16.09 6.44
N SER A 18 -17.38 16.56 5.19
CA SER A 18 -18.22 16.10 4.09
C SER A 18 -17.69 14.86 3.38
N ALA A 19 -16.53 14.31 3.79
CA ALA A 19 -15.97 13.13 3.17
C ALA A 19 -16.90 11.91 3.34
N ASP A 20 -16.99 11.07 2.31
CA ASP A 20 -17.58 9.75 2.41
C ASP A 20 -16.77 8.92 3.42
N VAL A 21 -17.44 8.26 4.35
CA VAL A 21 -16.79 7.36 5.32
C VAL A 21 -17.21 5.92 5.04
N MET A 22 -16.23 5.06 4.83
CA MET A 22 -16.43 3.62 4.66
C MET A 22 -15.56 2.86 5.66
N THR A 23 -15.91 1.61 5.93
CA THR A 23 -15.11 0.71 6.76
C THR A 23 -14.59 -0.44 5.91
N THR A 24 -13.36 -0.88 6.18
CA THR A 24 -12.79 -2.10 5.59
C THR A 24 -11.97 -2.86 6.62
N CYS A 25 -11.70 -4.13 6.37
CA CYS A 25 -10.66 -4.86 7.06
C CYS A 25 -9.32 -4.69 6.33
N CYS A 26 -8.23 -5.05 7.03
CA CYS A 26 -6.88 -5.07 6.49
C CYS A 26 -6.74 -6.14 5.39
N ASP A 27 -6.18 -5.76 4.23
CA ASP A 27 -5.94 -6.64 3.08
C ASP A 27 -4.90 -7.75 3.29
N TYR A 28 -4.18 -7.73 4.41
CA TYR A 28 -2.93 -8.48 4.57
C TYR A 28 -3.09 -9.73 5.44
N CYS A 29 -2.67 -9.68 6.70
CA CYS A 29 -2.62 -10.88 7.55
C CYS A 29 -4.00 -11.23 8.11
N ILE A 30 -4.11 -12.48 8.57
CA ILE A 30 -5.32 -13.08 9.15
C ILE A 30 -5.93 -12.30 10.32
N VAL A 31 -5.15 -11.42 10.98
CA VAL A 31 -5.65 -10.56 12.06
C VAL A 31 -6.80 -9.69 11.58
N ALA A 32 -6.79 -9.25 10.31
CA ALA A 32 -7.89 -8.49 9.71
C ALA A 32 -8.29 -7.22 10.51
N CYS A 33 -7.30 -6.43 10.94
CA CYS A 33 -7.50 -5.15 11.63
C CYS A 33 -8.55 -4.28 10.91
N GLY A 34 -9.38 -3.55 11.67
CA GLY A 34 -10.38 -2.63 11.13
C GLY A 34 -9.77 -1.29 10.73
N TYR A 35 -10.24 -0.75 9.61
CA TYR A 35 -9.83 0.53 9.04
C TYR A 35 -11.06 1.37 8.65
N LYS A 36 -10.91 2.69 8.74
CA LYS A 36 -11.81 3.66 8.10
C LYS A 36 -11.17 4.23 6.84
N ILE A 37 -11.98 4.40 5.82
CA ILE A 37 -11.64 5.06 4.56
C ILE A 37 -12.44 6.36 4.49
N TYR A 38 -11.74 7.48 4.44
CA TYR A 38 -12.32 8.77 4.13
C TYR A 38 -12.06 9.09 2.66
N ARG A 39 -13.10 9.42 1.89
CA ARG A 39 -12.97 9.74 0.45
C ARG A 39 -13.66 11.05 0.11
N TRP A 40 -12.99 11.92 -0.63
CA TRP A 40 -13.59 13.15 -1.15
C TRP A 40 -13.01 13.52 -2.52
N PRO A 41 -13.74 14.23 -3.38
CA PRO A 41 -13.26 14.60 -4.72
C PRO A 41 -11.99 15.46 -4.66
N VAL A 42 -11.05 15.22 -5.57
CA VAL A 42 -9.92 16.15 -5.76
C VAL A 42 -10.46 17.50 -6.24
N GLY A 43 -9.94 18.59 -5.68
CA GLY A 43 -10.40 19.96 -5.92
C GLY A 43 -11.54 20.42 -5.01
N ALA A 44 -12.16 19.51 -4.26
CA ALA A 44 -12.98 19.91 -3.11
C ALA A 44 -12.05 20.36 -1.97
N PRO A 45 -12.51 21.26 -1.07
CA PRO A 45 -11.73 21.68 0.09
C PRO A 45 -11.36 20.49 0.97
N ASP A 46 -10.09 20.40 1.34
CA ASP A 46 -9.63 19.50 2.39
C ASP A 46 -10.14 19.96 3.75
N GLY A 47 -10.02 19.08 4.75
CA GLY A 47 -10.31 19.42 6.13
C GLY A 47 -9.29 20.41 6.70
N GLY A 48 -9.75 21.26 7.60
CA GLY A 48 -8.91 22.21 8.33
C GLY A 48 -8.39 21.66 9.65
N PRO A 49 -7.42 22.36 10.28
CA PRO A 49 -6.81 21.91 11.53
C PRO A 49 -7.78 21.96 12.72
N LYS A 50 -8.86 22.76 12.68
CA LYS A 50 -9.81 22.81 13.80
C LYS A 50 -10.73 21.61 13.80
N ALA A 51 -11.17 21.17 14.98
CA ALA A 51 -12.14 20.08 15.14
C ALA A 51 -13.45 20.29 14.36
N SER A 52 -13.85 21.53 14.11
CA SER A 52 -15.03 21.86 13.30
C SER A 52 -14.81 21.64 11.79
N GLU A 53 -13.58 21.48 11.33
CA GLU A 53 -13.20 21.53 9.91
C GLU A 53 -12.73 20.18 9.37
N ASN A 54 -12.42 19.19 10.22
CA ASN A 54 -11.97 17.86 9.79
C ASN A 54 -12.91 16.74 10.27
N ALA A 55 -12.86 15.60 9.57
CA ALA A 55 -13.67 14.42 9.85
C ALA A 55 -13.33 13.71 11.17
N PHE A 56 -12.14 13.98 11.74
CA PHE A 56 -11.72 13.42 13.03
C PHE A 56 -12.30 14.16 14.24
N ASN A 57 -12.94 15.32 14.02
CA ASN A 57 -13.43 16.19 15.09
C ASN A 57 -12.35 16.49 16.15
N THR A 58 -11.13 16.74 15.70
CA THR A 58 -9.95 16.93 16.57
C THR A 58 -9.20 18.20 16.16
N ASP A 59 -8.68 18.95 17.13
CA ASP A 59 -7.80 20.09 16.87
C ASP A 59 -6.37 19.62 16.59
N PHE A 60 -5.79 20.12 15.51
CA PHE A 60 -4.41 19.87 15.09
C PHE A 60 -3.52 21.08 15.42
N PRO A 61 -2.28 20.87 15.91
CA PRO A 61 -1.62 19.58 16.11
C PRO A 61 -2.24 18.78 17.26
N SER A 62 -2.42 17.49 17.03
CA SER A 62 -2.96 16.57 18.01
C SER A 62 -1.87 16.06 18.95
N GLY A 63 -2.25 15.51 20.11
CA GLY A 63 -1.31 14.88 21.04
C GLY A 63 -0.74 13.53 20.54
N PRO A 64 0.23 12.95 21.28
CA PRO A 64 0.73 11.61 21.01
C PRO A 64 -0.40 10.57 20.96
N LEU A 65 -0.28 9.60 20.05
CA LEU A 65 -1.28 8.54 19.82
C LEU A 65 -2.68 9.05 19.43
N GLN A 66 -2.85 10.34 19.10
CA GLN A 66 -4.11 10.91 18.62
C GLN A 66 -4.26 10.77 17.10
N ALA A 67 -5.39 11.23 16.56
CA ALA A 67 -5.66 11.16 15.13
C ALA A 67 -4.63 11.98 14.36
N TRP A 68 -4.00 11.38 13.36
CA TRP A 68 -3.15 12.07 12.39
C TRP A 68 -3.17 11.27 11.09
N VAL A 69 -2.85 11.91 9.96
CA VAL A 69 -2.75 11.22 8.68
C VAL A 69 -1.29 11.13 8.28
N ALA A 70 -0.76 9.91 8.25
CA ALA A 70 0.57 9.68 7.72
C ALA A 70 0.56 9.81 6.18
N PRO A 71 1.66 10.24 5.54
CA PRO A 71 1.76 10.23 4.08
C PRO A 71 1.49 8.85 3.45
N THR A 72 1.80 7.76 4.17
CA THR A 72 1.52 6.39 3.73
C THR A 72 0.04 6.01 3.78
N GLN A 73 -0.79 6.80 4.44
CA GLN A 73 -2.22 6.58 4.60
C GLN A 73 -3.05 7.39 3.58
N HIS A 74 -2.42 8.22 2.75
CA HIS A 74 -3.08 8.99 1.70
C HIS A 74 -2.75 8.48 0.30
N ASN A 75 -3.75 8.57 -0.58
CA ASN A 75 -3.55 8.44 -2.02
C ASN A 75 -4.65 9.20 -2.77
N VAL A 76 -4.48 9.36 -4.08
CA VAL A 76 -5.54 9.78 -5.00
C VAL A 76 -5.92 8.57 -5.85
N VAL A 77 -7.20 8.25 -5.89
CA VAL A 77 -7.75 7.10 -6.62
C VAL A 77 -8.92 7.54 -7.50
N MET A 78 -9.23 6.74 -8.52
CA MET A 78 -10.39 6.99 -9.37
C MET A 78 -11.65 6.39 -8.75
N HIS A 79 -12.68 7.22 -8.59
CA HIS A 79 -14.02 6.79 -8.18
C HIS A 79 -15.07 7.42 -9.10
N LYS A 80 -15.92 6.59 -9.74
CA LYS A 80 -16.93 7.03 -10.71
C LYS A 80 -16.37 7.96 -11.78
N GLY A 81 -15.22 7.59 -12.34
CA GLY A 81 -14.55 8.35 -13.41
C GLY A 81 -13.92 9.68 -12.98
N ARG A 82 -13.84 9.99 -11.67
CA ARG A 82 -13.22 11.23 -11.17
C ARG A 82 -12.14 10.93 -10.12
N PRO A 83 -11.06 11.72 -10.06
CA PRO A 83 -10.05 11.57 -9.02
C PRO A 83 -10.63 11.97 -7.66
N HIS A 84 -10.35 11.16 -6.65
CA HIS A 84 -10.73 11.40 -5.26
C HIS A 84 -9.51 11.20 -4.36
N ASN A 85 -9.34 12.08 -3.38
CA ASN A 85 -8.49 11.81 -2.24
C ASN A 85 -9.08 10.63 -1.46
N VAL A 86 -8.19 9.77 -0.97
CA VAL A 86 -8.52 8.74 0.02
C VAL A 86 -7.53 8.78 1.17
N VAL A 87 -8.06 8.70 2.38
CA VAL A 87 -7.28 8.45 3.60
C VAL A 87 -7.74 7.13 4.19
N ILE A 88 -6.82 6.17 4.31
CA ILE A 88 -7.08 4.84 4.88
C ILE A 88 -6.30 4.72 6.18
N ILE A 89 -7.02 4.82 7.30
CA ILE A 89 -6.45 4.91 8.64
C ILE A 89 -7.06 3.81 9.53
N PRO A 90 -6.30 3.19 10.45
CA PRO A 90 -6.86 2.21 11.37
C PRO A 90 -8.03 2.80 12.15
N ASP A 91 -9.06 1.98 12.34
CA ASP A 91 -10.27 2.41 13.02
C ASP A 91 -10.04 2.54 14.53
N LYS A 92 -10.00 3.78 15.01
CA LYS A 92 -9.87 4.09 16.45
C LYS A 92 -11.04 3.62 17.29
N ASP A 93 -12.21 3.45 16.69
CA ASP A 93 -13.41 2.97 17.38
C ASP A 93 -13.45 1.43 17.47
N SER A 94 -12.48 0.74 16.89
CA SER A 94 -12.36 -0.72 16.95
C SER A 94 -12.21 -1.19 18.40
N LYS A 95 -13.06 -2.14 18.81
CA LYS A 95 -13.10 -2.69 20.19
C LYS A 95 -12.66 -4.15 20.29
N VAL A 96 -12.34 -4.79 19.17
CA VAL A 96 -12.17 -6.24 19.10
C VAL A 96 -10.80 -6.65 18.58
N VAL A 97 -10.41 -6.16 17.40
CA VAL A 97 -9.21 -6.67 16.70
C VAL A 97 -7.99 -5.79 16.97
N ASN A 98 -7.99 -4.57 16.44
CA ASN A 98 -6.96 -3.55 16.66
C ASN A 98 -7.52 -2.48 17.60
N VAL A 99 -7.70 -2.87 18.86
CA VAL A 99 -8.32 -2.03 19.89
C VAL A 99 -7.62 -0.67 19.95
N GLY A 100 -8.38 0.41 19.83
CA GLY A 100 -7.85 1.78 19.86
C GLY A 100 -7.20 2.27 18.56
N GLY A 101 -7.21 1.47 17.48
CA GLY A 101 -6.80 1.89 16.15
C GLY A 101 -5.30 1.76 15.87
N ASP A 102 -4.66 0.69 16.35
CA ASP A 102 -3.30 0.37 15.95
C ASP A 102 -3.22 -0.22 14.53
N SER A 103 -2.05 -0.11 13.91
CA SER A 103 -1.77 -0.67 12.59
C SER A 103 -0.38 -1.29 12.49
N SER A 104 -0.28 -2.40 11.75
CA SER A 104 1.02 -2.93 11.32
C SER A 104 1.57 -2.10 10.16
N ILE A 105 2.88 -2.18 9.89
CA ILE A 105 3.49 -1.48 8.74
C ILE A 105 2.86 -1.85 7.39
N ARG A 106 2.35 -3.09 7.26
CA ARG A 106 1.64 -3.53 6.05
C ARG A 106 0.30 -2.81 5.94
N GLY A 107 -0.50 -2.87 7.00
CA GLY A 107 -1.83 -2.28 7.04
C GLY A 107 -1.84 -0.75 7.02
N GLY A 108 -0.87 -0.10 7.66
CA GLY A 108 -0.72 1.37 7.66
C GLY A 108 -0.33 1.95 6.29
N CYS A 109 0.02 1.08 5.33
CA CYS A 109 0.37 1.46 3.96
C CYS A 109 -0.67 1.01 2.92
N ILE A 110 -1.89 0.60 3.32
CA ILE A 110 -2.94 0.14 2.38
C ILE A 110 -3.23 1.20 1.31
N ALA A 111 -3.24 2.49 1.67
CA ALA A 111 -3.47 3.56 0.70
C ALA A 111 -2.43 3.58 -0.43
N GLN A 112 -1.16 3.26 -0.14
CA GLN A 112 -0.08 3.20 -1.14
C GLN A 112 -0.23 2.04 -2.13
N LYS A 113 -1.06 1.03 -1.80
CA LYS A 113 -1.36 -0.10 -2.70
C LYS A 113 -2.50 0.23 -3.67
N CYS A 114 -3.37 1.18 -3.35
CA CYS A 114 -4.47 1.56 -4.23
C CYS A 114 -3.94 2.07 -5.58
N TYR A 115 -4.58 1.64 -6.67
CA TYR A 115 -4.16 2.02 -8.01
C TYR A 115 -4.13 3.55 -8.19
N ASN A 116 -2.97 4.04 -8.59
CA ASN A 116 -2.76 5.39 -9.06
C ASN A 116 -1.73 5.34 -10.22
N PRO A 117 -2.07 5.86 -11.42
CA PRO A 117 -1.17 5.84 -12.59
C PRO A 117 0.11 6.66 -12.39
N ASP A 118 0.08 7.65 -11.50
CA ASP A 118 1.21 8.53 -11.19
C ASP A 118 2.12 7.96 -10.09
N LYS A 119 1.75 6.82 -9.49
CA LYS A 119 2.53 6.11 -8.46
C LYS A 119 3.02 4.75 -8.97
N PRO A 120 3.97 4.08 -8.27
CA PRO A 120 4.48 2.76 -8.67
C PRO A 120 3.41 1.66 -8.84
N THR A 121 2.20 1.88 -8.31
CA THR A 121 1.02 1.04 -8.50
C THR A 121 0.53 0.99 -9.95
N ASN A 122 1.05 1.83 -10.85
CA ASN A 122 0.73 1.82 -12.28
C ASN A 122 1.09 0.50 -13.00
N ARG A 123 1.85 -0.40 -12.35
CA ARG A 123 2.14 -1.76 -12.82
C ARG A 123 0.99 -2.75 -12.62
N GLN A 124 -0.08 -2.36 -11.93
CA GLN A 124 -1.25 -3.24 -11.81
C GLN A 124 -1.86 -3.50 -13.18
N THR A 125 -2.20 -4.76 -13.42
CA THR A 125 -2.77 -5.21 -14.68
C THR A 125 -4.22 -4.74 -14.79
N ASP A 126 -4.51 -3.96 -15.84
CA ASP A 126 -5.85 -3.45 -16.17
C ASP A 126 -6.57 -4.29 -17.24
N LYS A 127 -5.82 -5.14 -17.95
CA LYS A 127 -6.31 -5.96 -19.07
C LYS A 127 -5.82 -7.40 -18.95
N PRO A 128 -6.61 -8.39 -19.40
CA PRO A 128 -6.17 -9.78 -19.40
C PRO A 128 -4.88 -9.94 -20.23
N THR A 129 -3.86 -10.56 -19.65
CA THR A 129 -2.63 -10.90 -20.37
C THR A 129 -2.87 -12.17 -21.17
N ASN A 130 -2.77 -12.10 -22.50
CA ASN A 130 -2.76 -13.31 -23.32
C ASN A 130 -1.35 -13.93 -23.25
N ARG A 131 -1.25 -15.16 -22.78
CA ARG A 131 0.00 -15.92 -22.80
C ARG A 131 0.24 -16.39 -24.23
N GLN A 132 0.77 -15.50 -25.08
CA GLN A 132 1.39 -15.95 -26.31
C GLN A 132 2.61 -16.79 -25.94
N THR A 133 2.66 -18.03 -26.42
CA THR A 133 3.84 -18.91 -26.33
C THR A 133 5.08 -18.13 -26.75
N ASP A 134 6.08 -18.15 -25.87
CA ASP A 134 7.28 -17.33 -25.93
C ASP A 134 7.93 -17.36 -27.33
N LYS A 135 8.10 -16.20 -27.96
CA LYS A 135 9.26 -16.02 -28.84
C LYS A 135 10.46 -16.11 -27.90
N PRO A 136 11.42 -17.05 -28.11
CA PRO A 136 12.62 -17.06 -27.30
C PRO A 136 13.28 -15.70 -27.45
N THR A 137 13.28 -14.91 -26.37
CA THR A 137 14.18 -13.77 -26.25
C THR A 137 15.57 -14.36 -26.39
N ASN A 138 16.34 -13.87 -27.36
CA ASN A 138 17.72 -14.27 -27.57
C ASN A 138 18.49 -13.87 -26.30
N ARG A 139 18.48 -14.76 -25.30
CA ARG A 139 19.30 -14.65 -24.11
C ARG A 139 20.70 -14.75 -24.67
N GLN A 140 21.36 -13.60 -24.79
CA GLN A 140 22.77 -13.51 -25.10
C GLN A 140 23.41 -14.51 -24.15
N THR A 141 23.91 -15.61 -24.70
CA THR A 141 24.64 -16.61 -23.93
C THR A 141 25.74 -15.84 -23.25
N ASP A 142 25.61 -15.67 -21.94
CA ASP A 142 26.67 -15.13 -21.10
C ASP A 142 27.86 -16.05 -21.39
N GLN A 143 28.88 -15.49 -22.05
CA GLN A 143 30.07 -16.22 -22.44
C GLN A 143 30.66 -16.76 -21.14
N ARG A 144 30.51 -18.07 -20.93
CA ARG A 144 31.04 -18.80 -19.78
C ARG A 144 32.52 -18.41 -19.63
N PRO A 145 32.97 -17.84 -18.49
CA PRO A 145 34.39 -17.69 -18.22
C PRO A 145 35.05 -19.07 -18.31
N PRO A 146 36.20 -19.23 -18.97
CA PRO A 146 36.77 -20.53 -19.32
C PRO A 146 37.14 -21.46 -18.14
N ASP A 147 36.93 -21.02 -16.89
CA ASP A 147 37.56 -21.62 -15.70
C ASP A 147 36.58 -22.39 -14.81
N LEU A 148 35.29 -22.48 -15.16
CA LEU A 148 34.30 -23.23 -14.38
C LEU A 148 34.17 -24.67 -14.88
N ALA A 149 34.66 -25.61 -14.06
CA ALA A 149 34.57 -27.04 -14.32
C ALA A 149 33.11 -27.50 -14.51
N PRO A 150 32.83 -28.40 -15.48
CA PRO A 150 31.48 -28.84 -15.78
C PRO A 150 30.94 -29.73 -14.64
N GLY A 151 29.87 -29.29 -13.96
CA GLY A 151 29.17 -30.13 -12.97
C GLY A 151 28.41 -29.41 -11.85
N ALA A 152 28.48 -28.08 -11.74
CA ALA A 152 27.87 -27.34 -10.62
C ALA A 152 26.38 -26.97 -10.80
N ASP A 153 25.63 -27.66 -11.66
CA ASP A 153 24.21 -27.35 -11.95
C ASP A 153 23.23 -28.33 -11.32
N GLN A 154 23.46 -28.71 -10.06
CA GLN A 154 22.49 -29.48 -9.29
C GLN A 154 22.51 -29.00 -7.85
N ARG A 155 21.56 -28.12 -7.52
CA ARG A 155 20.84 -28.06 -6.25
C ARG A 155 20.04 -26.78 -6.23
N TYR A 156 18.75 -26.89 -6.54
CA TYR A 156 17.63 -26.34 -5.77
C TYR A 156 16.37 -26.45 -6.62
N SER A 157 15.87 -27.69 -6.76
CA SER A 157 14.46 -27.91 -7.05
C SER A 157 13.99 -29.17 -6.35
N ALA A 158 12.92 -28.98 -5.58
CA ALA A 158 11.93 -29.97 -5.15
C ALA A 158 12.35 -31.07 -4.16
N ALA A 159 11.84 -30.90 -2.94
CA ALA A 159 10.95 -31.81 -2.21
C ALA A 159 11.33 -33.30 -2.08
N GLY A 160 11.36 -33.79 -0.84
CA GLY A 160 11.29 -35.23 -0.59
C GLY A 160 11.65 -35.65 0.83
N GLU A 161 10.61 -35.78 1.64
CA GLU A 161 10.44 -36.82 2.68
C GLU A 161 11.26 -36.82 3.98
N LEU A 162 10.45 -36.79 5.04
CA LEU A 162 10.66 -37.22 6.41
C LEU A 162 11.52 -38.49 6.56
N GLY A 163 12.54 -38.38 7.40
CA GLY A 163 12.78 -39.29 8.52
C GLY A 163 13.32 -40.68 8.21
N LEU A 164 14.57 -40.95 8.62
CA LEU A 164 14.88 -41.82 9.76
C LEU A 164 16.41 -41.91 9.94
N ARG A 165 16.79 -42.02 11.21
CA ARG A 165 18.16 -42.04 11.74
C ARG A 165 18.85 -43.38 11.43
N PRO A 166 20.13 -43.52 11.79
CA PRO A 166 20.46 -44.04 13.13
C PRO A 166 21.14 -43.01 14.04
#